data_AF-A0A920I260-F1
#
_entry.id   AF-A0A920I260-F1
#
_cell.length_a   1.000
_cell.length_b   1.000
_cell.length_c   1.000
_cell.angle_alpha   90.00
_cell.angle_beta   90.00
_cell.angle_gamma   90.00
#
_symmetry.space_group_name_H-M   'P 1'
#
loop_
_entity.id
_entity.type
_entity.pdbx_description
1 polymer ?
#
loop_
_entity_poly.entity_id
_entity_poly.type
_entity_poly.pdbx_seq_one_letter_code
_entity_poly.pdbx_strand_id
1 'polypeptide(L)' 'MPSLAAGDCLAVMSAGAYGAVMASSYNTRPPAGEVMVLDGEVHILRRRRDVAELLAEEIIPDFG' A
#
# COMPACT_ATOMS: atom_id res chain seq x y z
N MET A 1 -20.62 -7.38 13.16
CA MET A 1 -19.17 -7.47 13.45
C MET A 1 -18.99 -7.47 14.96
N PRO A 2 -17.95 -8.12 15.51
CA PRO A 2 -17.62 -7.99 16.92
C PRO A 2 -17.40 -6.51 17.28
N SER A 3 -17.46 -6.17 18.57
CA SER A 3 -17.06 -4.83 19.04
C SER A 3 -15.60 -4.60 18.69
N LEU A 4 -15.28 -3.41 18.17
CA LEU A 4 -13.94 -3.03 17.73
C LEU A 4 -13.42 -1.89 18.59
N ALA A 5 -12.12 -1.89 18.82
CA ALA A 5 -11.37 -0.82 19.46
C ALA A 5 -10.27 -0.28 18.54
N ALA A 6 -9.77 0.92 18.86
CA ALA A 6 -8.61 1.47 18.18
C ALA A 6 -7.39 0.54 18.39
N GLY A 7 -6.74 0.17 17.29
CA GLY A 7 -5.59 -0.75 17.29
C GLY A 7 -5.92 -2.17 16.81
N ASP A 8 -7.21 -2.54 16.71
CA ASP A 8 -7.58 -3.84 16.15
C ASP A 8 -7.24 -3.96 14.66
N CYS A 9 -6.83 -5.16 14.25
CA CYS A 9 -6.56 -5.48 12.85
C CYS A 9 -7.79 -6.13 12.20
N LEU A 10 -8.09 -5.73 10.97
CA LEU A 10 -9.16 -6.29 10.16
C LEU A 10 -8.59 -6.89 8.87
N ALA A 11 -9.16 -8.02 8.45
CA ALA A 11 -8.85 -8.65 7.17
C ALA A 11 -10.02 -8.45 6.20
N VAL A 12 -9.74 -7.84 5.04
CA VAL A 12 -10.69 -7.78 3.93
C VAL A 12 -10.43 -8.98 3.03
N MET A 13 -11.36 -9.93 3.03
CA MET A 13 -11.24 -11.17 2.27
C MET A 13 -11.48 -10.93 0.77
N SER A 14 -11.03 -11.88 -0.07
CA SER A 14 -11.25 -11.85 -1.53
C SER A 14 -10.67 -10.61 -2.26
N ALA A 15 -9.68 -9.94 -1.67
CA ALA A 15 -9.01 -8.77 -2.24
C ALA A 15 -7.83 -9.12 -3.18
N GLY A 16 -7.64 -10.41 -3.52
CA GLY A 16 -6.51 -10.88 -4.32
C GLY A 16 -6.58 -10.53 -5.81
N ALA A 17 -7.79 -10.30 -6.34
CA ALA A 17 -8.00 -9.86 -7.72
C ALA A 17 -8.50 -8.41 -7.71
N TYR A 18 -8.00 -7.59 -8.64
CA TYR A 18 -8.41 -6.18 -8.83
C TYR A 18 -8.20 -5.24 -7.63
N GLY A 19 -7.53 -5.70 -6.55
CA GLY A 19 -7.18 -4.87 -5.40
C GLY A 19 -5.94 -4.01 -5.67
N ALA A 20 -4.75 -4.57 -5.45
CA ALA A 20 -3.49 -3.84 -5.59
C ALA A 20 -3.28 -3.23 -7.00
N VAL A 21 -3.77 -3.90 -8.04
CA VAL A 21 -3.67 -3.43 -9.44
C VAL A 21 -4.50 -2.17 -9.73
N MET A 22 -5.50 -1.86 -8.92
CA MET A 22 -6.30 -0.63 -9.02
C MET A 22 -5.95 0.40 -7.94
N ALA A 23 -4.92 0.15 -7.13
CA ALA A 23 -4.51 1.07 -6.07
C ALA A 23 -3.98 2.39 -6.66
N SER A 24 -4.34 3.52 -6.03
CA SER A 24 -3.86 4.86 -6.39
C SER A 24 -3.18 5.54 -5.21
N SER A 25 -2.43 6.60 -5.49
CA SER A 25 -1.84 7.47 -4.49
C SER A 25 -2.77 8.60 -4.01
N TYR A 26 -4.08 8.47 -4.24
CA TYR A 26 -5.07 9.50 -3.89
C TYR A 26 -4.96 9.91 -2.41
N ASN A 27 -5.09 11.20 -2.15
CA ASN A 27 -4.80 11.85 -0.85
C ASN A 27 -3.35 11.71 -0.38
N THR A 28 -2.38 11.64 -1.30
CA THR A 28 -0.94 11.54 -0.99
C THR A 28 -0.64 10.30 -0.13
N ARG A 29 -1.36 9.21 -0.39
CA ARG A 29 -1.21 7.93 0.34
C ARG A 29 -0.52 6.92 -0.56
N PRO A 30 0.77 6.61 -0.34
CA PRO A 30 1.44 5.59 -1.12
C PRO A 30 0.72 4.24 -1.02
N PRO A 31 0.71 3.43 -2.10
CA PRO A 31 0.15 2.08 -2.06
C PRO A 31 0.75 1.25 -0.93
N ALA A 32 -0.07 0.36 -0.35
CA ALA A 32 0.38 -0.59 0.65
C ALA A 32 1.48 -1.52 0.09
N GLY A 33 2.32 -2.05 0.98
CA GLY A 33 3.22 -3.14 0.62
C GLY A 33 2.45 -4.43 0.36
N GLU A 34 3.01 -5.31 -0.46
CA GLU A 34 2.46 -6.62 -0.80
C GLU A 34 3.41 -7.71 -0.29
N VAL A 35 2.86 -8.70 0.41
CA VAL A 35 3.59 -9.83 0.95
C VAL A 35 3.00 -11.14 0.43
N MET A 36 3.84 -12.16 0.34
CA MET A 36 3.45 -13.53 0.08
C MET A 36 3.82 -14.39 1.27
N VAL A 37 2.89 -15.22 1.72
CA VAL A 37 3.18 -16.26 2.69
C VAL A 37 3.37 -17.56 1.93
N LEU A 38 4.57 -18.12 1.97
CA LEU A 38 4.94 -19.37 1.31
C LEU A 38 5.59 -20.29 2.33
N ASP A 39 5.10 -21.52 2.47
CA ASP A 39 5.59 -22.51 3.43
C ASP A 39 5.69 -21.98 4.89
N GLY A 40 4.79 -21.07 5.26
CA GLY A 40 4.75 -20.44 6.58
C GLY A 40 5.68 -19.23 6.74
N GLU A 41 6.51 -18.94 5.75
CA GLU A 41 7.45 -17.81 5.73
C GLU A 41 6.86 -16.60 5.00
N VAL A 42 7.16 -15.40 5.50
CA VAL A 42 6.69 -14.14 4.92
C VAL A 42 7.75 -13.57 3.99
N HIS A 43 7.37 -13.33 2.74
CA HIS A 43 8.21 -12.72 1.72
C HIS A 43 7.64 -11.37 1.29
N ILE A 44 8.46 -10.32 1.31
CA ILE A 44 8.07 -9.01 0.78
C ILE A 44 8.19 -9.07 -0.74
N LEU A 45 7.06 -9.00 -1.45
CA LEU A 45 7.03 -8.92 -2.91
C LEU A 45 7.15 -7.48 -3.40
N ARG A 46 6.52 -6.56 -2.67
CA ARG A 46 6.56 -5.13 -2.93
C ARG A 46 6.61 -4.39 -1.62
N ARG A 47 7.69 -3.64 -1.38
CA ARG A 47 7.76 -2.78 -0.19
C ARG A 47 6.73 -1.65 -0.27
N ARG A 48 6.25 -1.21 0.89
CA ARG A 48 5.51 0.05 1.00
C ARG A 48 6.44 1.19 0.56
N ARG A 49 5.91 2.11 -0.25
CA ARG A 49 6.64 3.33 -0.63
C ARG A 49 6.47 4.41 0.42
N ASP A 50 7.49 5.25 0.56
CA ASP A 50 7.41 6.45 1.37
C ASP A 50 6.77 7.61 0.59
N VAL A 51 6.21 8.58 1.32
CA VAL A 51 5.63 9.78 0.69
C VAL A 51 6.69 10.57 -0.08
N ALA A 52 7.92 10.63 0.43
CA ALA A 52 9.03 11.31 -0.25
C ALA A 52 9.32 10.69 -1.62
N GLU A 53 9.21 9.36 -1.75
CA GLU A 53 9.41 8.68 -3.02
C GLU A 53 8.29 8.98 -4.01
N LEU A 54 7.05 9.14 -3.54
CA LEU A 54 5.93 9.57 -4.38
C LEU A 54 6.16 10.98 -4.92
N LEU A 55 6.59 11.91 -4.07
CA LEU A 55 6.87 13.30 -4.46
C LEU A 55 8.08 13.41 -5.40
N ALA A 56 9.07 12.53 -5.25
CA ALA A 56 10.24 12.49 -6.12
C ALA A 56 9.90 12.06 -7.57
N GLU A 57 8.70 11.53 -7.83
CA GLU A 57 8.22 11.22 -9.19
C GLU A 57 7.78 12.50 -9.94
N GLU A 58 7.57 13.61 -9.24
CA GLU A 58 7.17 14.89 -9.82
C GLU A 58 8.40 15.66 -10.34
N ILE A 59 8.26 16.29 -11.50
CA ILE A 59 9.29 17.14 -12.10
C ILE A 59 8.79 18.58 -12.03
N ILE A 60 9.50 19.41 -11.28
CA ILE A 60 9.25 20.86 -11.21
C ILE A 60 10.05 21.51 -12.34
N PRO A 61 9.41 22.16 -13.34
CA PRO A 61 10.12 22.86 -14.39
C PRO A 61 10.88 24.07 -13.84
N ASP A 62 12.02 24.38 -14.43
CA ASP A 62 12.70 25.66 -14.24
C ASP A 62 12.09 26.70 -15.18
N PHE A 63 11.75 27.87 -14.64
CA PHE A 63 11.06 28.92 -15.39
C PHE A 63 11.93 30.15 -15.72
N GLY A 64 13.14 30.26 -15.15
CA GLY A 64 14.08 31.36 -15.45
C GLY A 64 13.62 32.77 -15.12
#